data_AF-A0A7R9Q5J1-F1
#
_entry.id   AF-A0A7R9Q5J1-F1
#
_cell.length_a   1.000
_cell.length_b   1.000
_cell.length_c   1.000
_cell.angle_alpha   90.00
_cell.angle_beta   90.00
_cell.angle_gamma   90.00
#
_symmetry.space_group_name_H-M   'P 1'
#
loop_
_entity.id
_entity.type
_entity.pdbx_description
1 polymer ?
#
loop_
_entity_poly.entity_id
_entity_poly.type
_entity_poly.pdbx_seq_one_letter_code
_entity_poly.pdbx_strand_id
1 'polypeptide(L)'
;MKQYDIVLDIGCGSGNITQTLADVLNAKQIYAIDVDKEMIAFAVQNHDKRNVQYLVQDFGLEWHLLSPTLRALEGKVDLIFTNHCLHWIQDKENAVNNMCRLMSAGSRLYANISLVSDPYQELSTEAKLIHEIRFMKIPTRETQIDIWLKLFARFALTVDSHEVMNKSSSIETQAFNKLALPLSITMWKQYFVDYDRDIGIIGPQIQSKAMAKTNRNGKMIGISTIAYQLLSVAWITSHRQVIHDNTCGRTQWHSSYDFIIVGGGTAGAVVANKLSSSHSTVLLLEAGGSQSATYNDIPGLALKGNAMNVNEWVYYNKPHDHYGQQYAGGRVPENRGKTLGGCSAHNGVQYNRGNRRGYDDWAQTYGARGWSYADVLPVFKEWENNTDPYIVDSNPGYHGTGGPIQISSQPYNPFIYALKSALIDSGFVYTDMNGPIQEGVMVNQQYISAERFRVGTGGVFVDPNPYPDNLHIVCKALVTKILFNGL
;
A
#
# COMPACT_ATOMS: atom_id res chain seq x y z
N MET A 1 3.81 35.65 -7.97
CA MET A 1 4.51 34.38 -8.31
C MET A 1 6.01 34.64 -8.36
N LYS A 2 6.86 33.71 -7.91
CA LYS A 2 8.31 33.78 -8.16
C LYS A 2 8.52 33.72 -9.68
N GLN A 3 9.24 34.68 -10.25
CA GLN A 3 9.61 34.69 -11.65
C GLN A 3 10.84 33.81 -11.85
N TYR A 4 10.87 33.02 -12.93
CA TYR A 4 12.03 32.25 -13.36
C TYR A 4 12.52 32.85 -14.68
N ASP A 5 13.80 33.16 -14.78
CA ASP A 5 14.37 33.60 -16.05
C ASP A 5 14.62 32.39 -16.95
N ILE A 6 15.22 31.32 -16.42
CA ILE A 6 15.51 30.10 -17.18
C ILE A 6 15.10 28.83 -16.42
N VAL A 7 14.29 28.00 -17.08
CA VAL A 7 13.91 26.65 -16.64
C VAL A 7 14.51 25.62 -17.60
N LEU A 8 15.02 24.51 -17.08
CA LEU A 8 15.51 23.37 -17.85
C LEU A 8 14.70 22.10 -17.51
N ASP A 9 14.05 21.51 -18.49
CA ASP A 9 13.32 20.24 -18.41
C ASP A 9 14.14 19.11 -19.06
N ILE A 10 14.66 18.18 -18.24
CA ILE A 10 15.56 17.10 -18.67
C ILE A 10 14.77 15.79 -18.82
N GLY A 11 14.73 15.29 -20.06
CA GLY A 11 13.94 14.13 -20.48
C GLY A 11 12.49 14.50 -20.70
N CYS A 12 12.25 15.52 -21.54
CA CYS A 12 10.92 16.07 -21.76
C CYS A 12 9.95 15.09 -22.46
N GLY A 13 10.46 14.01 -23.06
CA GLY A 13 9.66 13.02 -23.78
C GLY A 13 8.79 13.69 -24.84
N SER A 14 7.49 13.39 -24.81
CA SER A 14 6.51 13.96 -25.74
C SER A 14 6.23 15.46 -25.54
N GLY A 15 6.77 16.12 -24.51
CA GLY A 15 6.59 17.55 -24.24
C GLY A 15 5.32 17.94 -23.47
N ASN A 16 4.47 16.97 -23.10
CA ASN A 16 3.22 17.22 -22.36
C ASN A 16 3.44 17.93 -21.00
N ILE A 17 4.45 17.48 -20.25
CA ILE A 17 4.78 18.09 -18.96
C ILE A 17 5.43 19.46 -19.18
N THR A 18 6.28 19.59 -20.20
CA THR A 18 6.90 20.86 -20.58
C THR A 18 5.87 21.95 -20.88
N GLN A 19 4.77 21.63 -21.58
CA GLN A 19 3.67 22.59 -21.77
C GLN A 19 3.05 23.03 -20.46
N THR A 20 2.81 22.09 -19.56
CA THR A 20 2.25 22.38 -18.24
C THR A 20 3.18 23.30 -17.45
N LEU A 21 4.50 23.08 -17.52
CA LEU A 21 5.49 23.96 -16.93
C LEU A 21 5.44 25.36 -17.55
N ALA A 22 5.31 25.47 -18.88
CA ALA A 22 5.20 26.74 -19.59
C ALA A 22 3.94 27.54 -19.22
N ASP A 23 2.83 26.84 -18.94
CA ASP A 23 1.54 27.47 -18.62
C ASP A 23 1.42 27.85 -17.14
N VAL A 24 2.05 27.08 -16.24
CA VAL A 24 1.92 27.26 -14.79
C VAL A 24 3.05 28.12 -14.21
N LEU A 25 4.26 28.01 -14.76
CA LEU A 25 5.40 28.78 -14.27
C LEU A 25 5.46 30.13 -14.97
N ASN A 26 5.72 31.19 -14.19
CA ASN A 26 6.10 32.49 -14.74
C ASN A 26 7.58 32.46 -15.20
N ALA A 27 7.85 31.66 -16.23
CA ALA A 27 9.18 31.43 -16.80
C ALA A 27 9.40 32.22 -18.09
N LYS A 28 10.47 33.02 -18.18
CA LYS A 28 10.82 33.75 -19.42
C LYS A 28 11.24 32.81 -20.54
N GLN A 29 12.02 31.77 -20.20
CA GLN A 29 12.46 30.76 -21.16
C GLN A 29 12.52 29.38 -20.50
N ILE A 30 12.05 28.37 -21.22
CA ILE A 30 12.16 26.95 -20.91
C ILE A 30 12.98 26.28 -22.00
N TYR A 31 13.99 25.52 -21.59
CA TYR A 31 14.73 24.60 -22.45
C TYR A 31 14.28 23.18 -22.12
N ALA A 32 13.76 22.46 -23.10
CA ALA A 32 13.24 21.11 -22.92
C ALA A 32 14.08 20.15 -23.75
N ILE A 33 14.71 19.18 -23.10
CA ILE A 33 15.70 18.34 -23.75
C ILE A 33 15.35 16.86 -23.66
N ASP A 34 15.64 16.13 -24.72
CA ASP A 34 15.53 14.67 -24.76
C ASP A 34 16.62 14.09 -25.67
N VAL A 35 17.07 12.88 -25.37
CA VAL A 35 18.04 12.17 -26.21
C VAL A 35 17.38 11.63 -27.49
N ASP A 36 16.07 11.37 -27.43
CA ASP A 36 15.31 10.83 -28.54
C ASP A 36 14.86 11.94 -29.50
N LYS A 37 15.39 11.88 -30.73
CA LYS A 37 15.04 12.81 -31.81
C LYS A 37 13.57 12.75 -32.19
N GLU A 38 12.94 11.59 -32.13
CA GLU A 38 11.54 11.41 -32.50
C GLU A 38 10.63 12.04 -31.44
N MET A 39 11.00 11.92 -30.15
CA MET A 39 10.26 12.57 -29.06
C MET A 39 10.34 14.10 -29.16
N ILE A 40 11.51 14.65 -29.48
CA ILE A 40 11.65 16.09 -29.72
C ILE A 40 10.86 16.54 -30.96
N ALA A 41 10.91 15.79 -32.06
CA ALA A 41 10.12 16.10 -33.24
C ALA A 41 8.60 16.09 -32.95
N PHE A 42 8.15 15.10 -32.18
CA PHE A 42 6.77 15.01 -31.70
C PHE A 42 6.40 16.21 -30.82
N ALA A 43 7.25 16.56 -29.85
CA ALA A 43 7.00 17.67 -28.95
C ALA A 43 6.91 19.00 -29.71
N VAL A 44 7.83 19.27 -30.63
CA VAL A 44 7.81 20.48 -31.48
C VAL A 44 6.54 20.54 -32.33
N GLN A 45 6.10 19.41 -32.88
CA GLN A 45 4.90 19.36 -33.73
C GLN A 45 3.60 19.58 -32.94
N ASN A 46 3.51 19.05 -31.71
CA ASN A 46 2.27 19.03 -30.94
C ASN A 46 2.18 20.13 -29.88
N HIS A 47 3.31 20.76 -29.54
CA HIS A 47 3.41 21.69 -28.42
C HIS A 47 4.29 22.91 -28.76
N ASP A 48 3.71 23.87 -29.50
CA ASP A 48 4.41 25.11 -29.86
C ASP A 48 4.08 26.25 -28.87
N LYS A 49 4.99 26.50 -27.92
CA LYS A 49 4.90 27.62 -26.96
C LYS A 49 6.10 28.53 -27.18
N ARG A 50 5.85 29.85 -27.30
CA ARG A 50 6.88 30.84 -27.62
C ARG A 50 8.06 30.90 -26.65
N ASN A 51 7.83 30.53 -25.39
CA ASN A 51 8.85 30.52 -24.33
C ASN A 51 9.47 29.12 -24.12
N VAL A 52 9.25 28.16 -25.02
CA VAL A 52 9.81 26.80 -24.92
C VAL A 52 10.72 26.53 -26.12
N GLN A 53 11.92 26.06 -25.85
CA GLN A 53 12.86 25.60 -26.87
C GLN A 53 13.18 24.11 -26.65
N TYR A 54 12.77 23.28 -27.61
CA TYR A 54 13.06 21.85 -27.59
C TYR A 54 14.42 21.55 -28.23
N LEU A 55 15.26 20.75 -27.57
CA LEU A 55 16.59 20.39 -28.05
C LEU A 55 16.83 18.89 -27.93
N VAL A 56 17.42 18.32 -28.98
CA VAL A 56 17.94 16.95 -28.90
C VAL A 56 19.27 16.99 -28.17
N GLN A 57 19.37 16.34 -27.00
CA GLN A 57 20.59 16.28 -26.21
C GLN A 57 20.67 14.99 -25.39
N ASP A 58 21.79 14.28 -25.53
CA ASP A 58 22.22 13.34 -24.50
C ASP A 58 22.89 14.13 -23.36
N PHE A 59 22.21 14.21 -22.22
CA PHE A 59 22.63 15.02 -21.09
C PHE A 59 23.69 14.33 -20.20
N GLY A 60 23.98 13.05 -20.44
CA GLY A 60 25.05 12.30 -19.78
C GLY A 60 26.43 12.52 -20.39
N LEU A 61 26.55 13.26 -21.49
CA LEU A 61 27.83 13.54 -22.13
C LEU A 61 28.70 14.50 -21.31
N GLU A 62 30.02 14.43 -21.51
CA GLU A 62 30.97 15.39 -20.96
C GLU A 62 30.63 16.83 -21.39
N TRP A 63 30.91 17.81 -20.53
CA TRP A 63 30.50 19.21 -20.71
C TRP A 63 30.79 19.79 -22.11
N HIS A 64 31.97 19.52 -22.66
CA HIS A 64 32.41 20.05 -23.96
C HIS A 64 31.67 19.41 -25.16
N LEU A 65 30.93 18.32 -24.95
CA LEU A 65 30.11 17.62 -25.93
C LEU A 65 28.63 18.01 -25.86
N LEU A 66 28.18 18.72 -24.82
CA LEU A 66 26.83 19.28 -24.77
C LEU A 66 26.64 20.35 -25.86
N SER A 67 25.41 20.56 -26.34
CA SER A 67 25.13 21.56 -27.37
C SER A 67 25.62 22.97 -26.97
N PRO A 68 26.08 23.80 -27.93
CA PRO A 68 26.47 25.18 -27.65
C PRO A 68 25.37 25.98 -26.93
N THR A 69 24.11 25.70 -27.24
CA THR A 69 22.94 26.29 -26.59
C THR A 69 22.93 26.01 -25.09
N LEU A 70 23.11 24.75 -24.66
CA LEU A 70 23.13 24.40 -23.25
C LEU A 70 24.37 24.95 -22.54
N ARG A 71 25.54 24.89 -23.18
CA ARG A 71 26.77 25.45 -22.58
C ARG A 71 26.67 26.96 -22.36
N ALA A 72 25.91 27.68 -23.18
CA ALA A 72 25.68 29.12 -23.01
C ALA A 72 24.83 29.46 -21.76
N LEU A 73 24.19 28.46 -21.14
CA LEU A 73 23.36 28.58 -19.93
C LEU A 73 24.14 28.37 -18.63
N GLU A 74 25.47 28.20 -18.69
CA GLU A 74 26.32 28.03 -17.51
C GLU A 74 26.06 29.14 -16.46
N GLY A 75 25.72 28.73 -15.23
CA GLY A 75 25.39 29.60 -14.11
C GLY A 75 24.10 30.43 -14.25
N LYS A 76 23.19 30.11 -15.18
CA LYS A 76 21.99 30.92 -15.49
C LYS A 76 20.66 30.22 -15.27
N VAL A 77 20.65 28.93 -14.92
CA VAL A 77 19.41 28.16 -14.77
C VAL A 77 18.86 28.30 -13.36
N ASP A 78 17.63 28.81 -13.25
CA ASP A 78 16.96 29.07 -11.97
C ASP A 78 16.19 27.84 -11.45
N LEU A 79 15.78 26.98 -12.38
CA LEU A 79 14.99 25.78 -12.09
C LEU A 79 15.37 24.64 -13.04
N ILE A 80 15.77 23.50 -12.48
CA ILE A 80 15.89 22.25 -13.22
C ILE A 80 14.74 21.34 -12.82
N PHE A 81 14.05 20.78 -13.80
CA PHE A 81 13.00 19.78 -13.63
C PHE A 81 13.40 18.51 -14.39
N THR A 82 13.24 17.35 -13.76
CA THR A 82 13.44 16.06 -14.43
C THR A 82 12.49 15.01 -13.87
N ASN A 83 11.74 14.35 -14.75
CA ASN A 83 10.73 13.38 -14.36
C ASN A 83 10.98 12.04 -15.04
N HIS A 84 11.31 11.01 -14.24
CA HIS A 84 11.57 9.66 -14.72
C HIS A 84 12.62 9.58 -15.85
N CYS A 85 13.58 10.51 -15.91
CA CYS A 85 14.64 10.51 -16.91
C CYS A 85 15.98 10.00 -16.38
N LEU A 86 16.42 10.47 -15.20
CA LEU A 86 17.78 10.24 -14.69
C LEU A 86 18.21 8.76 -14.58
N HIS A 87 17.26 7.82 -14.46
CA HIS A 87 17.56 6.39 -14.43
C HIS A 87 17.88 5.79 -15.81
N TRP A 88 17.51 6.47 -16.90
CA TRP A 88 17.85 6.10 -18.28
C TRP A 88 19.20 6.68 -18.74
N ILE A 89 19.71 7.72 -18.07
CA ILE A 89 21.02 8.29 -18.38
C ILE A 89 22.11 7.31 -17.95
N GLN A 90 22.99 6.95 -18.88
CA GLN A 90 24.07 6.00 -18.63
C GLN A 90 25.07 6.57 -17.63
N ASP A 91 25.61 7.76 -17.92
CA ASP A 91 26.59 8.46 -17.09
C ASP A 91 25.90 9.52 -16.21
N LYS A 92 25.60 9.12 -14.98
CA LYS A 92 24.86 9.94 -14.01
C LYS A 92 25.76 10.99 -13.35
N GLU A 93 27.05 10.70 -13.22
CA GLU A 93 28.02 11.62 -12.64
C GLU A 93 28.16 12.86 -13.53
N ASN A 94 28.34 12.65 -14.84
CA ASN A 94 28.37 13.75 -15.81
C ASN A 94 27.04 14.51 -15.84
N ALA A 95 25.89 13.84 -15.81
CA ALA A 95 24.60 14.51 -15.75
C ALA A 95 24.46 15.42 -14.52
N VAL A 96 24.90 14.97 -13.33
CA VAL A 96 24.85 15.79 -12.12
C VAL A 96 25.85 16.96 -12.20
N ASN A 97 27.07 16.72 -12.65
CA ASN A 97 28.07 17.77 -12.84
C ASN A 97 27.57 18.84 -13.83
N ASN A 98 26.90 18.44 -14.90
CA ASN A 98 26.26 19.33 -15.86
C ASN A 98 25.13 20.16 -15.21
N MET A 99 24.27 19.55 -14.39
CA MET A 99 23.24 20.29 -13.64
C MET A 99 23.85 21.35 -12.72
N CYS A 100 24.87 20.97 -11.94
CA CYS A 100 25.55 21.91 -11.02
C CYS A 100 26.19 23.09 -11.76
N ARG A 101 26.80 22.87 -12.93
CA ARG A 101 27.37 23.94 -13.77
C ARG A 101 26.32 24.91 -14.31
N LEU A 102 25.14 24.40 -14.64
CA LEU A 102 24.05 25.19 -15.21
C LEU A 102 23.33 26.05 -14.17
N MET A 103 23.28 25.59 -12.92
CA MET A 103 22.54 26.20 -11.82
C MET A 103 23.10 27.56 -11.38
N SER A 104 22.23 28.58 -11.29
CA SER A 104 22.54 29.87 -10.66
C SER A 104 22.49 29.76 -9.12
N ALA A 105 23.05 30.74 -8.40
CA ALA A 105 22.94 30.77 -6.94
C ALA A 105 21.47 30.91 -6.49
N GLY A 106 21.00 30.01 -5.62
CA GLY A 106 19.59 29.98 -5.16
C GLY A 106 18.59 29.32 -6.13
N SER A 107 19.11 28.64 -7.16
CA SER A 107 18.34 27.78 -8.07
C SER A 107 17.76 26.55 -7.37
N ARG A 108 16.75 25.94 -8.00
CA ARG A 108 16.05 24.75 -7.48
C ARG A 108 16.16 23.58 -8.45
N LEU A 109 16.28 22.37 -7.93
CA LEU A 109 16.21 21.13 -8.69
C LEU A 109 15.02 20.30 -8.20
N TYR A 110 14.14 19.90 -9.12
CA TYR A 110 13.08 18.93 -8.90
C TYR A 110 13.35 17.68 -9.72
N ALA A 111 13.58 16.56 -9.04
CA ALA A 111 13.85 15.28 -9.67
C ALA A 111 12.89 14.20 -9.17
N ASN A 112 12.17 13.55 -10.09
CA ASN A 112 11.38 12.36 -9.82
C ASN A 112 12.08 11.12 -10.43
N ILE A 113 12.44 10.13 -9.60
CA ILE A 113 13.29 8.99 -9.97
C ILE A 113 12.58 7.68 -9.58
N SER A 114 12.70 6.65 -10.43
CA SER A 114 12.16 5.30 -10.14
C SER A 114 13.02 4.57 -9.08
N LEU A 115 12.36 3.80 -8.22
CA LEU A 115 12.80 3.19 -6.95
C LEU A 115 14.03 2.23 -6.97
N VAL A 116 14.79 2.12 -8.05
CA VAL A 116 15.79 1.03 -8.21
C VAL A 116 17.23 1.44 -7.86
N SER A 117 17.55 2.72 -7.76
CA SER A 117 18.81 3.18 -7.17
C SER A 117 18.68 4.62 -6.69
N ASP A 118 19.32 4.94 -5.56
CA ASP A 118 19.44 6.31 -5.05
C ASP A 118 20.77 6.91 -5.55
N PRO A 119 20.79 7.64 -6.68
CA PRO A 119 22.01 8.26 -7.20
C PRO A 119 22.61 9.29 -6.22
N TYR A 120 21.91 9.65 -5.14
CA TYR A 120 22.40 10.57 -4.11
C TYR A 120 23.43 9.95 -3.16
N GLN A 121 23.45 8.62 -3.02
CA GLN A 121 24.51 7.92 -2.27
C GLN A 121 25.87 8.03 -2.95
N GLU A 122 25.89 8.30 -4.26
CA GLU A 122 27.10 8.34 -5.08
C GLU A 122 27.71 9.77 -5.19
N LEU A 123 27.05 10.80 -4.63
CA LEU A 123 27.51 12.19 -4.66
C LEU A 123 28.46 12.54 -3.51
N SER A 124 29.52 13.30 -3.82
CA SER A 124 30.46 13.85 -2.85
C SER A 124 29.78 14.82 -1.87
N THR A 125 30.32 14.93 -0.65
CA THR A 125 29.78 15.79 0.42
C THR A 125 29.69 17.27 0.02
N GLU A 126 30.59 17.71 -0.85
CA GLU A 126 30.69 19.10 -1.32
C GLU A 126 29.53 19.46 -2.28
N ALA A 127 29.14 18.53 -3.16
CA ALA A 127 27.98 18.70 -4.05
C ALA A 127 26.64 18.79 -3.29
N LYS A 128 26.55 18.17 -2.11
CA LYS A 128 25.36 18.19 -1.24
C LYS A 128 25.17 19.50 -0.48
N LEU A 129 26.22 20.32 -0.36
CA LEU A 129 26.27 21.52 0.50
C LEU A 129 26.07 22.84 -0.26
N ILE A 130 26.34 22.88 -1.58
CA ILE A 130 26.44 24.14 -2.34
C ILE A 130 25.08 24.68 -2.84
N HIS A 131 24.03 23.86 -2.87
CA HIS A 131 22.72 24.26 -3.40
C HIS A 131 21.60 23.76 -2.46
N GLU A 132 20.60 24.59 -2.14
CA GLU A 132 19.39 24.19 -1.39
C GLU A 132 18.51 23.23 -2.21
N ILE A 133 19.05 22.07 -2.58
CA ILE A 133 18.39 21.07 -3.41
C ILE A 133 17.31 20.39 -2.56
N ARG A 134 16.04 20.65 -2.90
CA ARG A 134 14.89 19.99 -2.28
C ARG A 134 14.35 18.90 -3.21
N PHE A 135 14.66 17.64 -2.90
CA PHE A 135 14.08 16.50 -3.61
C PHE A 135 12.62 16.30 -3.21
N MET A 136 11.74 16.16 -4.19
CA MET A 136 10.36 15.75 -3.99
C MET A 136 10.13 14.46 -4.78
N LYS A 137 9.86 13.35 -4.08
CA LYS A 137 9.54 12.06 -4.69
C LYS A 137 8.06 12.05 -5.06
N ILE A 138 7.73 11.91 -6.34
CA ILE A 138 6.37 12.13 -6.86
C ILE A 138 5.76 10.78 -7.29
N PRO A 139 4.63 10.32 -6.73
CA PRO A 139 3.94 9.12 -7.18
C PRO A 139 3.19 9.34 -8.51
N THR A 140 3.17 8.32 -9.38
CA THR A 140 2.72 8.39 -10.77
C THR A 140 1.38 7.71 -11.02
N ARG A 141 0.27 8.43 -10.85
CA ARG A 141 -1.02 8.09 -11.50
C ARG A 141 -1.67 9.35 -12.06
N GLU A 142 -2.24 9.27 -13.27
CA GLU A 142 -2.98 10.37 -13.92
C GLU A 142 -4.06 10.98 -13.02
N THR A 143 -4.72 10.16 -12.19
CA THR A 143 -5.71 10.62 -11.21
C THR A 143 -5.13 11.49 -10.07
N GLN A 144 -3.81 11.57 -9.95
CA GLN A 144 -3.14 12.46 -9.00
C GLN A 144 -2.81 13.84 -9.60
N ILE A 145 -2.78 13.99 -10.93
CA ILE A 145 -2.59 15.30 -11.60
C ILE A 145 -3.67 16.29 -11.16
N ASP A 146 -4.90 15.81 -11.00
CA ASP A 146 -6.05 16.58 -10.52
C ASP A 146 -5.93 17.02 -9.04
N ILE A 147 -5.20 16.24 -8.24
CA ILE A 147 -4.85 16.57 -6.85
C ILE A 147 -3.70 17.60 -6.84
N TRP A 148 -2.74 17.49 -7.76
CA TRP A 148 -1.66 18.46 -7.95
C TRP A 148 -2.17 19.84 -8.36
N LEU A 149 -3.13 19.92 -9.28
CA LEU A 149 -3.79 21.18 -9.66
C LEU A 149 -4.49 21.86 -8.47
N LYS A 150 -5.15 21.07 -7.62
CA LYS A 150 -5.78 21.54 -6.37
C LYS A 150 -4.77 21.97 -5.30
N LEU A 151 -3.60 21.32 -5.25
CA LEU A 151 -2.51 21.66 -4.33
C LEU A 151 -1.82 22.96 -4.74
N PHE A 152 -1.52 23.14 -6.04
CA PHE A 152 -0.91 24.36 -6.58
C PHE A 152 -1.83 25.58 -6.45
N ALA A 153 -3.15 25.41 -6.59
CA ALA A 153 -4.14 26.45 -6.35
C ALA A 153 -4.14 26.97 -4.89
N ARG A 154 -3.84 26.10 -3.91
CA ARG A 154 -3.82 26.46 -2.48
C ARG A 154 -2.59 27.28 -2.05
N PHE A 155 -1.57 27.35 -2.90
CA PHE A 155 -0.34 28.14 -2.70
C PHE A 155 -0.35 29.50 -3.46
N ALA A 156 -1.53 30.06 -3.73
CA ALA A 156 -1.77 31.35 -4.38
C ALA A 156 -1.45 31.43 -5.89
N LEU A 157 -2.00 30.49 -6.67
CA LEU A 157 -2.18 30.59 -8.12
C LEU A 157 -3.68 30.48 -8.44
N THR A 158 -4.29 31.53 -8.99
CA THR A 158 -5.72 31.56 -9.36
C THR A 158 -5.92 31.28 -10.84
N VAL A 159 -6.76 30.30 -11.19
CA VAL A 159 -7.38 30.16 -12.52
C VAL A 159 -8.85 29.78 -12.32
N ASP A 160 -9.74 30.56 -12.94
CA ASP A 160 -11.20 30.44 -12.90
C ASP A 160 -11.67 29.35 -13.89
N SER A 161 -12.66 28.55 -13.50
CA SER A 161 -13.04 27.33 -14.21
C SER A 161 -14.41 27.45 -14.86
N HIS A 162 -14.47 27.58 -16.19
CA HIS A 162 -15.64 27.15 -16.96
C HIS A 162 -15.30 26.84 -18.43
N GLU A 163 -15.97 25.79 -18.94
CA GLU A 163 -16.05 25.31 -20.34
C GLU A 163 -14.82 24.60 -20.94
N VAL A 164 -14.74 23.26 -20.78
CA VAL A 164 -14.65 22.28 -21.91
C VAL A 164 -15.12 20.91 -21.39
N MET A 165 -16.44 20.72 -21.34
CA MET A 165 -17.08 19.40 -21.26
C MET A 165 -18.19 19.43 -22.31
N ASN A 166 -17.88 19.01 -23.54
CA ASN A 166 -18.79 18.37 -24.51
C ASN A 166 -18.20 18.42 -25.93
N LYS A 167 -17.81 17.26 -26.45
CA LYS A 167 -18.37 16.70 -27.70
C LYS A 167 -17.85 15.28 -27.94
N SER A 168 -18.77 14.34 -27.74
CA SER A 168 -18.73 12.94 -28.15
C SER A 168 -19.13 12.78 -29.64
N SER A 169 -18.51 11.83 -30.34
CA SER A 169 -19.13 10.94 -31.35
C SER A 169 -18.05 9.99 -31.91
N SER A 170 -17.91 8.76 -31.43
CA SER A 170 -18.62 7.52 -31.82
C SER A 170 -18.11 6.88 -33.13
N ILE A 171 -17.54 5.68 -33.01
CA ILE A 171 -17.30 4.53 -33.93
C ILE A 171 -16.03 3.85 -33.33
N GLU A 172 -15.96 2.63 -32.79
CA GLU A 172 -16.76 1.42 -32.93
C GLU A 172 -16.49 0.48 -31.71
N THR A 173 -17.49 0.26 -30.86
CA THR A 173 -17.44 -0.66 -29.69
C THR A 173 -17.67 -2.13 -30.09
N GLN A 174 -17.46 -2.50 -31.35
CA GLN A 174 -17.61 -3.86 -31.86
C GLN A 174 -16.28 -4.57 -32.23
N ALA A 175 -15.15 -3.87 -32.25
CA ALA A 175 -13.83 -4.50 -32.44
C ALA A 175 -13.19 -5.03 -31.15
N PHE A 176 -13.56 -4.49 -29.97
CA PHE A 176 -13.01 -4.93 -28.68
C PHE A 176 -13.68 -6.23 -28.17
N ASN A 177 -14.96 -6.45 -28.49
CA ASN A 177 -15.72 -7.63 -28.07
C ASN A 177 -15.51 -8.88 -28.93
N LYS A 178 -14.74 -8.81 -30.04
CA LYS A 178 -14.40 -9.97 -30.88
C LYS A 178 -12.96 -10.50 -30.72
N LEU A 179 -12.14 -9.87 -29.89
CA LEU A 179 -10.74 -10.30 -29.67
C LEU A 179 -10.40 -10.71 -28.23
N ALA A 180 -11.25 -10.39 -27.24
CA ALA A 180 -10.92 -10.62 -25.83
C ALA A 180 -11.57 -11.88 -25.19
N LEU A 181 -12.35 -12.69 -25.92
CA LEU A 181 -13.07 -13.83 -25.34
C LEU A 181 -12.76 -15.23 -25.93
N PRO A 182 -12.21 -15.38 -27.15
CA PRO A 182 -11.68 -16.68 -27.60
C PRO A 182 -10.20 -16.93 -27.21
N LEU A 183 -9.45 -15.90 -26.80
CA LEU A 183 -8.04 -16.03 -26.40
C LEU A 183 -7.86 -16.43 -24.92
N SER A 184 -8.86 -16.24 -24.08
CA SER A 184 -8.84 -16.66 -22.67
C SER A 184 -9.34 -18.08 -22.42
N ILE A 185 -9.94 -18.76 -23.41
CA ILE A 185 -10.44 -20.14 -23.24
C ILE A 185 -9.53 -21.16 -23.95
N THR A 186 -8.84 -20.78 -25.03
CA THR A 186 -7.88 -21.67 -25.73
C THR A 186 -6.47 -21.64 -25.13
N MET A 187 -6.02 -20.53 -24.54
CA MET A 187 -4.78 -20.51 -23.75
C MET A 187 -4.91 -21.23 -22.41
N TRP A 188 -6.12 -21.35 -21.86
CA TRP A 188 -6.36 -22.01 -20.57
C TRP A 188 -6.61 -23.52 -20.70
N LYS A 189 -7.12 -24.01 -21.84
CA LYS A 189 -7.34 -25.45 -22.06
C LYS A 189 -6.09 -26.23 -22.48
N GLN A 190 -5.03 -25.59 -22.96
CA GLN A 190 -3.80 -26.28 -23.36
C GLN A 190 -2.74 -26.33 -22.23
N TYR A 191 -2.84 -25.49 -21.20
CA TYR A 191 -1.80 -25.40 -20.15
C TYR A 191 -2.06 -26.27 -18.91
N PHE A 192 -3.24 -26.88 -18.80
CA PHE A 192 -3.64 -27.71 -17.64
C PHE A 192 -4.01 -29.17 -17.97
N VAL A 193 -3.80 -29.64 -19.21
CA VAL A 193 -4.09 -31.04 -19.57
C VAL A 193 -2.86 -31.97 -19.44
N ASP A 194 -1.66 -31.41 -19.31
CA ASP A 194 -0.42 -32.21 -19.13
C ASP A 194 0.27 -32.03 -17.77
N TYR A 195 -0.29 -31.25 -16.83
CA TYR A 195 0.31 -31.00 -15.51
C TYR A 195 -0.44 -31.71 -14.36
N ASP A 196 -1.00 -32.89 -14.65
CA ASP A 196 -1.64 -33.75 -13.65
C ASP A 196 -1.32 -35.24 -13.90
N ARG A 197 -0.05 -35.54 -14.14
CA ARG A 197 0.53 -36.86 -13.82
C ARG A 197 1.88 -36.65 -13.16
N ASP A 198 2.01 -37.30 -12.02
CA ASP A 198 3.22 -37.45 -11.21
C ASP A 198 3.46 -36.33 -10.20
N ILE A 199 2.66 -36.37 -9.13
CA ILE A 199 3.07 -35.91 -7.80
C ILE A 199 4.43 -36.53 -7.47
N GLY A 200 5.40 -35.72 -7.07
CA GLY A 200 6.65 -36.21 -6.50
C GLY A 200 7.67 -35.12 -6.18
N ILE A 201 7.67 -34.65 -4.92
CA ILE A 201 8.84 -34.16 -4.17
C ILE A 201 9.78 -33.20 -4.91
N ILE A 202 9.70 -31.89 -4.66
CA ILE A 202 10.82 -30.99 -5.01
C ILE A 202 11.10 -29.99 -3.88
N GLY A 203 12.22 -30.24 -3.19
CA GLY A 203 12.90 -29.32 -2.28
C GLY A 203 13.63 -28.16 -2.99
N PRO A 204 14.66 -27.54 -2.39
CA PRO A 204 15.11 -26.17 -2.68
C PRO A 204 15.89 -25.93 -4.00
N GLN A 205 15.52 -26.55 -5.12
CA GLN A 205 16.22 -26.40 -6.41
C GLN A 205 15.55 -25.47 -7.44
N ILE A 206 14.46 -24.77 -7.11
CA ILE A 206 13.75 -23.89 -8.07
C ILE A 206 14.38 -22.49 -8.21
N GLN A 207 15.44 -22.15 -7.47
CA GLN A 207 16.18 -20.90 -7.74
C GLN A 207 17.17 -20.97 -8.92
N SER A 208 17.56 -22.15 -9.41
CA SER A 208 18.66 -22.27 -10.39
C SER A 208 18.26 -22.66 -11.82
N LYS A 209 16.97 -22.89 -12.11
CA LYS A 209 16.53 -23.38 -13.44
C LYS A 209 15.43 -22.57 -14.14
N ALA A 210 15.20 -21.33 -13.74
CA ALA A 210 14.60 -20.34 -14.64
C ALA A 210 15.65 -19.90 -15.69
N MET A 211 16.09 -20.85 -16.52
CA MET A 211 17.13 -20.65 -17.52
C MET A 211 16.60 -19.80 -18.67
N ALA A 212 17.32 -18.70 -18.89
CA ALA A 212 17.18 -17.74 -19.97
C ALA A 212 16.94 -18.41 -21.35
N LYS A 213 15.90 -17.97 -22.05
CA LYS A 213 15.87 -18.05 -23.51
C LYS A 213 16.60 -16.83 -24.06
N THR A 214 17.68 -17.05 -24.80
CA THR A 214 18.38 -16.02 -25.57
C THR A 214 17.68 -15.83 -26.91
N ASN A 215 17.64 -14.59 -27.40
CA ASN A 215 17.25 -14.34 -28.79
C ASN A 215 18.41 -14.67 -29.75
N ARG A 216 18.16 -14.60 -31.08
CA ARG A 216 19.15 -14.93 -32.13
C ARG A 216 20.47 -14.14 -32.06
N ASN A 217 20.55 -13.09 -31.23
CA ASN A 217 21.74 -12.26 -31.02
C ASN A 217 22.41 -12.49 -29.65
N GLY A 218 22.07 -13.58 -28.93
CA GLY A 218 22.71 -13.94 -27.67
C GLY A 218 22.31 -13.08 -26.45
N LYS A 219 21.33 -12.17 -26.58
CA LYS A 219 20.87 -11.33 -25.46
C LYS A 219 19.78 -12.06 -24.68
N MET A 220 19.92 -12.15 -23.36
CA MET A 220 18.90 -12.72 -22.47
C MET A 220 17.56 -12.00 -22.66
N ILE A 221 16.52 -12.74 -23.05
CA ILE A 221 15.14 -12.27 -22.87
C ILE A 221 14.78 -12.63 -21.43
N GLY A 222 14.92 -11.66 -20.52
CA GLY A 222 14.47 -11.84 -19.15
C GLY A 222 13.01 -12.22 -19.12
N ILE A 223 12.64 -13.18 -18.27
CA ILE A 223 11.25 -13.28 -17.78
C ILE A 223 10.89 -11.86 -17.34
N SER A 224 9.85 -11.28 -17.93
CA SER A 224 9.48 -9.91 -17.59
C SER A 224 9.35 -9.80 -16.08
N THR A 225 9.93 -8.77 -15.47
CA THR A 225 9.92 -8.57 -14.02
C THR A 225 8.50 -8.72 -13.44
N ILE A 226 7.49 -8.38 -14.24
CA ILE A 226 6.06 -8.56 -13.96
C ILE A 226 5.69 -10.04 -13.82
N ALA A 227 6.10 -10.92 -14.75
CA ALA A 227 5.80 -12.35 -14.66
C ALA A 227 6.43 -12.98 -13.42
N TYR A 228 7.66 -12.59 -13.08
CA TYR A 228 8.30 -13.03 -11.83
C TYR A 228 7.53 -12.55 -10.60
N GLN A 229 7.15 -11.27 -10.54
CA GLN A 229 6.35 -10.71 -9.44
C GLN A 229 5.01 -11.41 -9.29
N LEU A 230 4.30 -11.68 -10.40
CA LEU A 230 3.01 -12.36 -10.37
C LEU A 230 3.14 -13.81 -9.89
N LEU A 231 4.18 -14.53 -10.32
CA LEU A 231 4.46 -15.89 -9.84
C LEU A 231 4.84 -15.90 -8.36
N SER A 232 5.63 -14.93 -7.88
CA SER A 232 5.95 -14.80 -6.46
C SER A 232 4.70 -14.56 -5.63
N VAL A 233 3.83 -13.62 -6.05
CA VAL A 233 2.57 -13.36 -5.36
C VAL A 233 1.70 -14.61 -5.33
N ALA A 234 1.51 -15.28 -6.48
CA ALA A 234 0.71 -16.49 -6.59
C ALA A 234 1.25 -17.62 -5.70
N TRP A 235 2.57 -17.83 -5.68
CA TRP A 235 3.20 -18.84 -4.85
C TRP A 235 2.99 -18.55 -3.36
N ILE A 236 3.25 -17.32 -2.91
CA ILE A 236 3.07 -16.88 -1.52
C ILE A 236 1.61 -17.05 -1.09
N THR A 237 0.66 -16.54 -1.89
CA THR A 237 -0.77 -16.64 -1.55
C THR A 237 -1.25 -18.08 -1.56
N SER A 238 -0.77 -18.93 -2.48
CA SER A 238 -1.16 -20.34 -2.52
C SER A 238 -0.64 -21.11 -1.30
N HIS A 239 0.62 -20.87 -0.92
CA HIS A 239 1.22 -21.53 0.24
C HIS A 239 0.49 -21.14 1.53
N ARG A 240 0.16 -19.85 1.68
CA ARG A 240 -0.63 -19.37 2.82
C ARG A 240 -2.06 -19.91 2.79
N GLN A 241 -2.69 -20.01 1.62
CA GLN A 241 -4.04 -20.58 1.51
C GLN A 241 -4.09 -22.04 1.99
N VAL A 242 -3.08 -22.85 1.65
CA VAL A 242 -2.96 -24.24 2.14
C VAL A 242 -2.89 -24.28 3.67
N ILE A 243 -2.19 -23.34 4.31
CA ILE A 243 -2.14 -23.25 5.78
C ILE A 243 -3.54 -23.00 6.34
N HIS A 244 -4.26 -21.99 5.83
CA HIS A 244 -5.61 -21.67 6.31
C HIS A 244 -6.63 -22.78 6.05
N ASP A 245 -6.54 -23.47 4.90
CA ASP A 245 -7.47 -24.54 4.55
C ASP A 245 -7.31 -25.77 5.45
N ASN A 246 -6.08 -26.06 5.89
CA ASN A 246 -5.80 -27.16 6.82
C ASN A 246 -6.41 -26.94 8.21
N THR A 247 -6.71 -25.69 8.59
CA THR A 247 -7.35 -25.38 9.88
C THR A 247 -8.77 -25.91 9.97
N CYS A 248 -9.53 -25.82 8.88
CA CYS A 248 -10.97 -26.13 8.84
C CYS A 248 -11.30 -27.62 8.69
N GLY A 249 -10.32 -28.53 8.88
CA GLY A 249 -10.34 -29.87 8.31
C GLY A 249 -10.57 -31.06 9.25
N ARG A 250 -10.78 -30.88 10.56
CA ARG A 250 -10.97 -32.04 11.46
C ARG A 250 -12.38 -32.65 11.29
N THR A 251 -12.41 -33.86 10.72
CA THR A 251 -13.63 -34.67 10.50
C THR A 251 -13.91 -35.67 11.63
N GLN A 252 -12.99 -35.81 12.58
CA GLN A 252 -13.16 -36.68 13.75
C GLN A 252 -13.52 -35.83 14.97
N TRP A 253 -14.69 -36.10 15.54
CA TRP A 253 -15.26 -35.30 16.63
C TRP A 253 -15.48 -36.20 17.84
N HIS A 254 -15.33 -35.62 19.03
CA HIS A 254 -15.75 -36.27 20.26
C HIS A 254 -17.28 -36.19 20.40
N SER A 255 -17.86 -37.14 21.14
CA SER A 255 -19.29 -37.13 21.50
C SER A 255 -19.66 -36.02 22.49
N SER A 256 -18.67 -35.44 23.17
CA SER A 256 -18.82 -34.33 24.12
C SER A 256 -17.51 -33.53 24.22
N TYR A 257 -17.63 -32.28 24.66
CA TYR A 257 -16.51 -31.34 24.84
C TYR A 257 -16.70 -30.58 26.16
N ASP A 258 -15.60 -30.18 26.79
CA ASP A 258 -15.64 -29.31 27.97
C ASP A 258 -16.17 -27.91 27.58
N PHE A 259 -15.77 -27.42 26.42
CA PHE A 259 -16.19 -26.12 25.90
C PHE A 259 -16.60 -26.19 24.43
N ILE A 260 -17.73 -25.55 24.12
CA ILE A 260 -18.14 -25.26 22.74
C ILE A 260 -18.13 -23.75 22.55
N ILE A 261 -17.28 -23.27 21.64
CA ILE A 261 -17.17 -21.87 21.29
C ILE A 261 -17.95 -21.62 20.00
N VAL A 262 -18.94 -20.73 20.09
CA VAL A 262 -19.80 -20.36 18.97
C VAL A 262 -19.26 -19.10 18.31
N GLY A 263 -18.70 -19.26 17.11
CA GLY A 263 -18.07 -18.22 16.31
C GLY A 263 -16.55 -18.20 16.47
N GLY A 264 -15.83 -18.52 15.39
CA GLY A 264 -14.38 -18.44 15.27
C GLY A 264 -13.86 -17.04 14.99
N GLY A 265 -14.57 -16.00 15.46
CA GLY A 265 -14.23 -14.61 15.25
C GLY A 265 -13.09 -14.09 16.12
N THR A 266 -12.99 -12.77 16.27
CA THR A 266 -11.90 -12.10 17.01
C THR A 266 -11.73 -12.64 18.43
N ALA A 267 -12.81 -12.67 19.22
CA ALA A 267 -12.77 -13.19 20.58
C ALA A 267 -12.75 -14.72 20.63
N GLY A 268 -13.56 -15.39 19.80
CA GLY A 268 -13.70 -16.85 19.83
C GLY A 268 -12.40 -17.58 19.53
N ALA A 269 -11.59 -17.07 18.59
CA ALA A 269 -10.27 -17.62 18.30
C ALA A 269 -9.33 -17.55 19.52
N VAL A 270 -9.32 -16.42 20.24
CA VAL A 270 -8.49 -16.22 21.45
C VAL A 270 -8.94 -17.17 22.57
N VAL A 271 -10.25 -17.24 22.81
CA VAL A 271 -10.82 -18.07 23.88
C VAL A 271 -10.56 -19.55 23.60
N ALA A 272 -10.76 -20.00 22.36
CA ALA A 272 -10.50 -21.38 21.97
C ALA A 272 -9.03 -21.77 22.19
N ASN A 273 -8.09 -20.89 21.79
CA ASN A 273 -6.67 -21.09 22.02
C ASN A 273 -6.35 -21.19 23.52
N LYS A 274 -6.75 -20.20 24.34
CA LYS A 274 -6.48 -20.21 25.79
C LYS A 274 -7.05 -21.43 26.51
N LEU A 275 -8.29 -21.82 26.22
CA LEU A 275 -8.92 -22.99 26.84
C LEU A 275 -8.28 -24.31 26.39
N SER A 276 -7.85 -24.40 25.12
CA SER A 276 -7.14 -25.59 24.66
C SER A 276 -5.76 -25.73 25.30
N SER A 277 -5.11 -24.62 25.67
CA SER A 277 -3.83 -24.66 26.40
C SER A 277 -3.95 -25.18 27.84
N SER A 278 -5.15 -25.21 28.43
CA SER A 278 -5.41 -25.73 29.78
C SER A 278 -5.86 -27.20 29.81
N HIS A 279 -5.51 -28.00 28.78
CA HIS A 279 -5.88 -29.41 28.60
C HIS A 279 -7.38 -29.71 28.46
N SER A 280 -8.25 -28.69 28.32
CA SER A 280 -9.67 -28.89 28.08
C SER A 280 -9.93 -29.29 26.62
N THR A 281 -10.94 -30.11 26.39
CA THR A 281 -11.44 -30.42 25.03
C THR A 281 -12.32 -29.28 24.53
N VAL A 282 -11.95 -28.69 23.39
CA VAL A 282 -12.59 -27.49 22.86
C VAL A 282 -13.10 -27.75 21.44
N LEU A 283 -14.38 -27.43 21.21
CA LEU A 283 -14.98 -27.37 19.88
C LEU A 283 -15.23 -25.92 19.49
N LEU A 284 -14.57 -25.46 18.43
CA LEU A 284 -14.81 -24.15 17.81
C LEU A 284 -15.67 -24.30 16.56
N LEU A 285 -16.84 -23.66 16.55
CA LEU A 285 -17.79 -23.67 15.43
C LEU A 285 -17.76 -22.31 14.72
N GLU A 286 -17.43 -22.29 13.44
CA GLU A 286 -17.43 -21.07 12.61
C GLU A 286 -18.34 -21.25 11.39
N ALA A 287 -19.20 -20.27 11.14
CA ALA A 287 -20.14 -20.29 10.02
C ALA A 287 -19.46 -20.08 8.66
N GLY A 288 -18.34 -19.36 8.65
CA GLY A 288 -17.48 -19.14 7.50
C GLY A 288 -16.49 -20.26 7.22
N GLY A 289 -15.68 -20.07 6.18
CA GLY A 289 -14.56 -20.95 5.85
C GLY A 289 -13.24 -20.50 6.47
N SER A 290 -12.16 -21.04 5.93
CA SER A 290 -10.79 -20.59 6.16
C SER A 290 -10.60 -19.14 5.70
N GLN A 291 -9.54 -18.49 6.20
CA GLN A 291 -9.16 -17.15 5.74
C GLN A 291 -8.72 -17.18 4.28
N SER A 292 -8.96 -16.10 3.54
CA SER A 292 -8.42 -15.93 2.19
C SER A 292 -7.02 -15.33 2.26
N ALA A 293 -6.01 -16.07 1.81
CA ALA A 293 -4.64 -15.56 1.78
C ALA A 293 -4.49 -14.31 0.89
N THR A 294 -5.32 -14.16 -0.14
CA THR A 294 -5.27 -13.01 -1.04
C THR A 294 -6.00 -11.80 -0.47
N TYR A 295 -7.23 -11.98 0.04
CA TYR A 295 -8.09 -10.85 0.41
C TYR A 295 -8.06 -10.52 1.90
N ASN A 296 -7.70 -11.49 2.75
CA ASN A 296 -7.60 -11.29 4.19
C ASN A 296 -6.16 -10.98 4.61
N ASP A 297 -5.17 -11.76 4.18
CA ASP A 297 -3.79 -11.56 4.67
C ASP A 297 -3.11 -10.31 4.12
N ILE A 298 -3.49 -9.85 2.93
CA ILE A 298 -2.91 -8.65 2.30
C ILE A 298 -3.79 -7.45 2.68
N PRO A 299 -3.36 -6.56 3.61
CA PRO A 299 -4.24 -5.51 4.14
C PRO A 299 -4.80 -4.58 3.05
N GLY A 300 -4.01 -4.28 2.03
CA GLY A 300 -4.41 -3.40 0.92
C GLY A 300 -5.50 -3.98 0.01
N LEU A 301 -5.76 -5.30 0.06
CA LEU A 301 -6.79 -5.96 -0.74
C LEU A 301 -8.10 -6.21 0.03
N ALA A 302 -8.13 -5.92 1.33
CA ALA A 302 -9.30 -6.18 2.17
C ALA A 302 -10.55 -5.43 1.69
N LEU A 303 -10.42 -4.16 1.29
CA LEU A 303 -11.54 -3.39 0.73
C LEU A 303 -12.09 -4.01 -0.56
N LYS A 304 -11.21 -4.58 -1.39
CA LYS A 304 -11.63 -5.29 -2.62
C LYS A 304 -12.35 -6.59 -2.26
N GLY A 305 -11.86 -7.33 -1.26
CA GLY A 305 -12.53 -8.51 -0.70
C GLY A 305 -13.94 -8.19 -0.24
N ASN A 306 -14.09 -7.12 0.55
CA ASN A 306 -15.38 -6.63 1.04
C ASN A 306 -16.32 -6.28 -0.11
N ALA A 307 -15.83 -5.55 -1.13
CA ALA A 307 -16.63 -5.18 -2.30
C ALA A 307 -17.10 -6.39 -3.13
N MET A 308 -16.35 -7.50 -3.10
CA MET A 308 -16.69 -8.76 -3.77
C MET A 308 -17.42 -9.74 -2.83
N ASN A 309 -17.74 -9.34 -1.60
CA ASN A 309 -18.36 -10.17 -0.57
C ASN A 309 -17.57 -11.47 -0.25
N VAL A 310 -16.24 -11.44 -0.39
CA VAL A 310 -15.38 -12.57 -0.05
C VAL A 310 -15.39 -12.76 1.46
N ASN A 311 -15.88 -13.90 1.94
CA ASN A 311 -15.95 -14.22 3.37
C ASN A 311 -16.70 -13.16 4.19
N GLU A 312 -17.84 -12.66 3.68
CA GLU A 312 -18.65 -11.63 4.34
C GLU A 312 -20.07 -12.11 4.66
N TRP A 313 -20.64 -11.61 5.76
CA TRP A 313 -22.06 -11.73 6.06
C TRP A 313 -22.93 -10.72 5.31
N VAL A 314 -22.36 -9.56 4.96
CA VAL A 314 -23.02 -8.43 4.27
C VAL A 314 -24.39 -8.10 4.89
N TYR A 315 -24.40 -7.71 6.15
CA TYR A 315 -25.64 -7.26 6.78
C TYR A 315 -26.08 -5.92 6.22
N TYR A 316 -27.35 -5.60 6.42
CA TYR A 316 -27.90 -4.29 6.07
C TYR A 316 -28.69 -3.77 7.26
N ASN A 317 -28.51 -2.50 7.57
CA ASN A 317 -29.38 -1.84 8.53
C ASN A 317 -30.80 -1.65 7.97
N LYS A 318 -31.73 -1.32 8.86
CA LYS A 318 -33.06 -0.88 8.45
C LYS A 318 -32.94 0.49 7.76
N PRO A 319 -33.79 0.81 6.77
CA PRO A 319 -33.83 2.16 6.20
C PRO A 319 -34.11 3.22 7.27
N HIS A 320 -33.59 4.42 7.06
CA HIS A 320 -33.80 5.56 7.96
C HIS A 320 -33.82 6.88 7.20
N ASP A 321 -34.61 7.84 7.70
CA ASP A 321 -34.86 9.10 7.00
C ASP A 321 -33.69 10.07 7.05
N HIS A 322 -32.77 9.91 8.01
CA HIS A 322 -31.63 10.79 8.24
C HIS A 322 -30.26 10.19 7.94
N TYR A 323 -30.17 8.90 7.60
CA TYR A 323 -28.89 8.28 7.24
C TYR A 323 -29.04 7.36 6.05
N GLY A 324 -27.95 7.16 5.31
CA GLY A 324 -27.88 6.11 4.29
C GLY A 324 -28.62 6.41 2.98
N GLN A 325 -29.09 7.64 2.75
CA GLN A 325 -29.82 8.02 1.54
C GLN A 325 -28.98 7.91 0.26
N GLN A 326 -27.64 7.86 0.38
CA GLN A 326 -26.74 7.58 -0.74
C GLN A 326 -26.76 6.11 -1.19
N TYR A 327 -27.27 5.20 -0.37
CA TYR A 327 -27.34 3.78 -0.67
C TYR A 327 -28.72 3.39 -1.20
N ALA A 328 -28.76 2.40 -2.08
CA ALA A 328 -30.00 1.89 -2.64
C ALA A 328 -30.97 1.44 -1.51
N GLY A 329 -32.19 1.97 -1.55
CA GLY A 329 -33.21 1.68 -0.54
C GLY A 329 -32.93 2.25 0.85
N GLY A 330 -31.99 3.20 1.00
CA GLY A 330 -31.65 3.80 2.28
C GLY A 330 -30.92 2.86 3.24
N ARG A 331 -30.35 1.76 2.74
CA ARG A 331 -29.73 0.70 3.56
C ARG A 331 -28.22 0.71 3.39
N VAL A 332 -27.53 0.96 4.48
CA VAL A 332 -26.07 0.92 4.56
C VAL A 332 -25.61 -0.53 4.74
N PRO A 333 -24.68 -1.02 3.91
CA PRO A 333 -24.06 -2.32 4.09
C PRO A 333 -23.13 -2.32 5.32
N GLU A 334 -23.26 -3.36 6.13
CA GLU A 334 -22.51 -3.61 7.36
C GLU A 334 -21.70 -4.90 7.18
N ASN A 335 -20.48 -4.75 6.66
CA ASN A 335 -19.57 -5.85 6.40
C ASN A 335 -19.10 -6.48 7.72
N ARG A 336 -19.28 -7.79 7.85
CA ARG A 336 -18.85 -8.59 9.00
C ARG A 336 -18.20 -9.86 8.49
N GLY A 337 -16.97 -10.11 8.95
CA GLY A 337 -16.18 -11.25 8.49
C GLY A 337 -16.86 -12.57 8.85
N LYS A 338 -17.09 -13.37 7.83
CA LYS A 338 -17.63 -14.73 7.86
C LYS A 338 -16.52 -15.70 7.47
N THR A 339 -15.54 -15.82 8.35
CA THR A 339 -14.34 -16.66 8.22
C THR A 339 -13.69 -16.80 9.59
N LEU A 340 -12.78 -17.75 9.76
CA LEU A 340 -11.92 -17.82 10.94
C LEU A 340 -11.20 -16.48 11.15
N GLY A 341 -11.11 -16.03 12.41
CA GLY A 341 -10.69 -14.67 12.79
C GLY A 341 -11.76 -13.59 12.66
N GLY A 342 -12.88 -13.86 11.98
CA GLY A 342 -14.02 -12.95 11.82
C GLY A 342 -13.61 -11.59 11.26
N CYS A 343 -14.08 -10.51 11.88
CA CYS A 343 -13.79 -9.14 11.42
C CYS A 343 -12.30 -8.76 11.51
N SER A 344 -11.49 -9.47 12.32
CA SER A 344 -10.04 -9.22 12.35
C SER A 344 -9.35 -9.56 11.03
N ALA A 345 -9.97 -10.45 10.22
CA ALA A 345 -9.46 -10.92 8.94
C ALA A 345 -9.59 -9.88 7.81
N HIS A 346 -10.38 -8.81 7.95
CA HIS A 346 -10.65 -7.86 6.85
C HIS A 346 -10.67 -6.39 7.25
N ASN A 347 -10.72 -6.05 8.54
CA ASN A 347 -10.79 -4.67 9.01
C ASN A 347 -9.54 -3.83 8.64
N GLY A 348 -9.54 -2.54 8.98
CA GLY A 348 -8.53 -1.56 8.56
C GLY A 348 -7.13 -1.67 9.20
N VAL A 349 -6.79 -2.79 9.85
CA VAL A 349 -5.50 -3.09 10.50
C VAL A 349 -5.02 -2.11 11.58
N GLN A 350 -5.81 -1.11 11.96
CA GLN A 350 -5.42 -0.10 12.96
C GLN A 350 -5.40 -0.70 14.37
N TYR A 351 -4.29 -0.51 15.08
CA TYR A 351 -4.15 -0.87 16.47
C TYR A 351 -4.32 0.35 17.37
N ASN A 352 -5.47 0.43 18.04
CA ASN A 352 -5.75 1.43 19.05
C ASN A 352 -6.61 0.80 20.15
N ARG A 353 -6.34 1.15 21.40
CA ARG A 353 -7.08 0.66 22.58
C ARG A 353 -8.26 1.59 22.88
N GLY A 354 -9.16 1.12 23.74
CA GLY A 354 -10.21 1.96 24.29
C GLY A 354 -9.63 3.07 25.18
N ASN A 355 -10.40 4.14 25.37
CA ASN A 355 -10.04 5.17 26.35
C ASN A 355 -10.12 4.62 27.78
N ARG A 356 -9.13 4.93 28.61
CA ARG A 356 -9.04 4.54 30.03
C ARG A 356 -10.32 4.79 30.80
N ARG A 357 -10.92 5.96 30.62
CA ARG A 357 -12.17 6.35 31.29
C ARG A 357 -13.31 5.38 30.98
N GLY A 358 -13.36 4.83 29.76
CA GLY A 358 -14.40 3.87 29.38
C GLY A 358 -14.32 2.59 30.22
N TYR A 359 -13.12 2.05 30.45
CA TYR A 359 -12.91 0.87 31.29
C TYR A 359 -13.16 1.18 32.77
N ASP A 360 -12.69 2.33 33.25
CA ASP A 360 -12.92 2.73 34.63
C ASP A 360 -14.42 2.95 34.90
N ASP A 361 -15.16 3.55 33.97
CA ASP A 361 -16.62 3.70 34.04
C ASP A 361 -17.33 2.34 34.04
N TRP A 362 -16.86 1.36 33.25
CA TRP A 362 -17.39 0.00 33.29
C TRP A 362 -17.31 -0.60 34.70
N ALA A 363 -16.14 -0.50 35.33
CA ALA A 363 -15.92 -1.05 36.65
C ALA A 363 -16.66 -0.27 37.75
N GLN A 364 -16.58 1.06 37.73
CA GLN A 364 -17.03 1.92 38.83
C GLN A 364 -18.51 2.28 38.71
N THR A 365 -18.99 2.58 37.51
CA THR A 365 -20.35 3.07 37.27
C THR A 365 -21.32 1.95 36.93
N TYR A 366 -20.88 0.98 36.12
CA TYR A 366 -21.76 -0.10 35.61
C TYR A 366 -21.57 -1.45 36.32
N GLY A 367 -20.67 -1.52 37.30
CA GLY A 367 -20.49 -2.70 38.16
C GLY A 367 -19.71 -3.85 37.52
N ALA A 368 -19.03 -3.65 36.39
CA ALA A 368 -18.17 -4.64 35.74
C ALA A 368 -16.84 -4.79 36.51
N ARG A 369 -16.90 -5.35 37.72
CA ARG A 369 -15.72 -5.55 38.58
C ARG A 369 -14.62 -6.33 37.85
N GLY A 370 -13.38 -5.88 37.97
CA GLY A 370 -12.22 -6.47 37.27
C GLY A 370 -12.04 -6.00 35.83
N TRP A 371 -12.79 -4.99 35.37
CA TRP A 371 -12.67 -4.41 34.04
C TRP A 371 -12.19 -2.95 34.05
N SER A 372 -11.59 -2.47 35.15
CA SER A 372 -10.97 -1.14 35.16
C SER A 372 -9.77 -1.12 34.21
N TYR A 373 -9.31 0.07 33.82
CA TYR A 373 -8.15 0.16 32.93
C TYR A 373 -6.91 -0.50 33.53
N ALA A 374 -6.76 -0.41 34.85
CA ALA A 374 -5.68 -1.06 35.58
C ALA A 374 -5.76 -2.60 35.49
N ASP A 375 -6.96 -3.17 35.42
CA ASP A 375 -7.17 -4.62 35.30
C ASP A 375 -6.91 -5.12 33.87
N VAL A 376 -7.31 -4.35 32.85
CA VAL A 376 -7.22 -4.79 31.44
C VAL A 376 -5.88 -4.46 30.77
N LEU A 377 -5.15 -3.44 31.24
CA LEU A 377 -3.86 -3.06 30.64
C LEU A 377 -2.83 -4.21 30.66
N PRO A 378 -2.68 -5.00 31.75
CA PRO A 378 -1.81 -6.18 31.73
C PRO A 378 -2.19 -7.20 30.64
N VAL A 379 -3.49 -7.41 30.40
CA VAL A 379 -3.99 -8.34 29.37
C VAL A 379 -3.67 -7.81 27.97
N PHE A 380 -3.85 -6.51 27.73
CA PHE A 380 -3.47 -5.90 26.44
C PHE A 380 -1.98 -6.05 26.16
N LYS A 381 -1.14 -5.88 27.17
CA LYS A 381 0.31 -6.04 27.07
C LYS A 381 0.74 -7.49 26.88
N GLU A 382 0.05 -8.44 27.51
CA GLU A 382 0.32 -9.88 27.31
C GLU A 382 0.18 -10.28 25.84
N TRP A 383 -0.76 -9.68 25.12
CA TRP A 383 -1.02 -10.02 23.72
C TRP A 383 -0.18 -9.23 22.72
N GLU A 384 0.30 -8.06 23.13
CA GLU A 384 1.04 -7.15 22.27
C GLU A 384 2.50 -7.57 22.12
N ASN A 385 2.97 -7.55 20.88
CA ASN A 385 4.38 -7.49 20.53
C ASN A 385 4.63 -6.25 19.67
N ASN A 386 4.83 -5.12 20.33
CA ASN A 386 5.12 -3.84 19.68
C ASN A 386 6.57 -3.80 19.23
N THR A 387 6.77 -3.73 17.92
CA THR A 387 8.11 -3.74 17.30
C THR A 387 8.64 -2.34 17.00
N ASP A 388 7.94 -1.28 17.42
CA ASP A 388 8.43 0.10 17.31
C ASP A 388 9.16 0.52 18.59
N PRO A 389 10.51 0.55 18.60
CA PRO A 389 11.27 0.87 19.79
C PRO A 389 10.99 2.30 20.29
N TYR A 390 10.69 3.25 19.39
CA TYR A 390 10.41 4.62 19.81
C TYR A 390 9.14 4.71 20.64
N ILE A 391 8.08 3.98 20.24
CA ILE A 391 6.82 3.93 20.99
C ILE A 391 7.00 3.24 22.33
N VAL A 392 7.69 2.10 22.34
CA VAL A 392 7.94 1.29 23.56
C VAL A 392 8.78 2.07 24.56
N ASP A 393 9.91 2.65 24.13
CA ASP A 393 10.87 3.32 25.01
C ASP A 393 10.31 4.65 25.54
N SER A 394 9.50 5.35 24.74
CA SER A 394 8.88 6.63 25.16
C SER A 394 7.71 6.45 26.13
N ASN A 395 7.13 5.25 26.23
CA ASN A 395 5.95 4.96 27.06
C ASN A 395 6.18 3.74 27.96
N PRO A 396 7.13 3.82 28.91
CA PRO A 396 7.50 2.68 29.75
C PRO A 396 6.29 2.15 30.53
N GLY A 397 6.09 0.84 30.45
CA GLY A 397 5.01 0.15 31.15
C GLY A 397 3.67 0.11 30.41
N TYR A 398 3.52 0.76 29.25
CA TYR A 398 2.27 0.75 28.48
C TYR A 398 2.23 -0.31 27.37
N HIS A 399 3.38 -0.81 26.92
CA HIS A 399 3.44 -1.78 25.81
C HIS A 399 4.01 -3.15 26.20
N GLY A 400 3.56 -4.18 25.50
CA GLY A 400 4.19 -5.50 25.45
C GLY A 400 5.07 -5.66 24.21
N THR A 401 6.14 -6.46 24.34
CA THR A 401 7.14 -6.72 23.27
C THR A 401 7.38 -8.21 23.03
N GLY A 402 6.43 -9.06 23.44
CA GLY A 402 6.59 -10.52 23.38
C GLY A 402 5.30 -11.30 23.18
N GLY A 403 4.17 -10.61 23.07
CA GLY A 403 2.89 -11.26 22.79
C GLY A 403 2.76 -11.81 21.36
N PRO A 404 1.72 -12.59 21.09
CA PRO A 404 1.50 -13.21 19.79
C PRO A 404 1.03 -12.23 18.70
N ILE A 405 0.50 -11.04 19.06
CA ILE A 405 0.04 -10.05 18.10
C ILE A 405 1.14 -9.02 17.83
N GLN A 406 1.82 -9.17 16.71
CA GLN A 406 2.82 -8.20 16.26
C GLN A 406 2.16 -6.86 15.89
N ILE A 407 2.62 -5.78 16.51
CA ILE A 407 2.21 -4.41 16.26
C ILE A 407 3.40 -3.63 15.68
N SER A 408 3.16 -2.90 14.59
CA SER A 408 4.17 -2.07 13.94
C SER A 408 3.60 -0.71 13.52
N SER A 409 4.45 0.31 13.48
CA SER A 409 4.08 1.61 12.93
C SER A 409 4.02 1.58 11.40
N GLN A 410 3.15 2.41 10.83
CA GLN A 410 3.07 2.57 9.38
C GLN A 410 4.43 2.98 8.78
N PRO A 411 4.81 2.43 7.61
CA PRO A 411 5.99 2.90 6.89
C PRO A 411 5.94 4.40 6.61
N TYR A 412 7.10 5.04 6.51
CA TYR A 412 7.19 6.46 6.23
C TYR A 412 6.39 6.82 4.96
N ASN A 413 5.49 7.78 5.11
CA ASN A 413 4.70 8.34 4.04
C ASN A 413 4.79 9.87 4.13
N PRO A 414 5.32 10.56 3.10
CA PRO A 414 5.57 11.99 3.17
C PRO A 414 4.28 12.80 3.38
N PHE A 415 3.14 12.33 2.87
CA PHE A 415 1.85 12.98 3.09
C PHE A 415 1.41 12.86 4.54
N ILE A 416 1.51 11.67 5.14
CA ILE A 416 1.15 11.45 6.55
C ILE A 416 2.04 12.27 7.48
N TYR A 417 3.33 12.38 7.17
CA TYR A 417 4.26 13.16 7.98
C TYR A 417 4.09 14.68 7.81
N ALA A 418 3.74 15.15 6.60
CA ALA A 418 3.37 16.54 6.39
C ALA A 418 2.08 16.90 7.17
N LEU A 419 1.09 16.01 7.17
CA LEU A 419 -0.14 16.17 7.95
C LEU A 419 0.15 16.16 9.46
N LYS A 420 1.00 15.25 9.93
CA LYS A 420 1.49 15.22 11.32
C LYS A 420 2.09 16.57 11.71
N SER A 421 3.01 17.10 10.92
CA SER A 421 3.64 18.41 11.22
C SER A 421 2.62 19.54 11.25
N ALA A 422 1.71 19.61 10.28
CA ALA A 422 0.67 20.65 10.25
C ALA A 422 -0.27 20.59 11.48
N LEU A 423 -0.60 19.40 11.97
CA LEU A 423 -1.40 19.22 13.18
C LEU A 423 -0.63 19.67 14.43
N ILE A 424 0.65 19.35 14.52
CA ILE A 424 1.51 19.82 15.62
C ILE A 424 1.60 21.34 15.62
N ASP A 425 1.84 21.96 14.45
CA ASP A 425 1.90 23.42 14.30
C ASP A 425 0.57 24.10 14.64
N SER A 426 -0.55 23.38 14.50
CA SER A 426 -1.89 23.85 14.88
C SER A 426 -2.20 23.67 16.37
N GLY A 427 -1.25 23.20 17.18
CA GLY A 427 -1.36 23.06 18.62
C GLY A 427 -1.76 21.67 19.12
N PHE A 428 -1.87 20.66 18.25
CA PHE A 428 -2.12 19.29 18.69
C PHE A 428 -0.84 18.63 19.22
N VAL A 429 -0.96 17.90 20.34
CA VAL A 429 0.16 17.17 20.92
C VAL A 429 0.41 15.89 20.14
N TYR A 430 1.66 15.66 19.70
CA TYR A 430 2.06 14.34 19.20
C TYR A 430 2.31 13.40 20.38
N THR A 431 1.50 12.35 20.49
CA THR A 431 1.52 11.40 21.63
C THR A 431 1.20 9.99 21.17
N ASP A 432 1.54 8.99 21.98
CA ASP A 432 1.01 7.65 21.79
C ASP A 432 -0.41 7.56 22.37
N MET A 433 -1.40 7.29 21.50
CA MET A 433 -2.80 7.16 21.92
C MET A 433 -3.06 5.91 22.79
N ASN A 434 -2.12 4.96 22.84
CA ASN A 434 -2.17 3.80 23.72
C ASN A 434 -1.39 3.99 25.04
N GLY A 435 -0.77 5.17 25.21
CA GLY A 435 0.11 5.52 26.32
C GLY A 435 -0.62 6.24 27.47
N PRO A 436 0.11 6.97 28.32
CA PRO A 436 -0.47 7.68 29.47
C PRO A 436 -1.40 8.82 29.07
N ILE A 437 -1.15 9.46 27.92
CA ILE A 437 -1.91 10.59 27.40
C ILE A 437 -2.52 10.17 26.06
N GLN A 438 -3.83 9.90 26.05
CA GLN A 438 -4.53 9.36 24.88
C GLN A 438 -5.08 10.44 23.92
N GLU A 439 -5.06 11.71 24.34
CA GLU A 439 -5.51 12.84 23.53
C GLU A 439 -4.35 13.44 22.76
N GLY A 440 -4.44 13.41 21.43
CA GLY A 440 -3.43 13.98 20.55
C GLY A 440 -3.44 13.38 19.15
N VAL A 441 -2.30 13.48 18.49
CA VAL A 441 -2.08 12.97 17.13
C VAL A 441 -0.95 11.96 17.12
N MET A 442 -1.07 10.90 16.34
CA MET A 442 -0.01 9.89 16.19
C MET A 442 0.05 9.37 14.76
N VAL A 443 1.19 8.78 14.40
CA VAL A 443 1.24 7.90 13.22
C VAL A 443 0.64 6.58 13.66
N ASN A 444 -0.35 6.08 12.91
CA ASN A 444 -1.08 4.88 13.29
C ASN A 444 -0.16 3.67 13.46
N GLN A 445 -0.37 2.92 14.55
CA GLN A 445 0.13 1.56 14.69
C GLN A 445 -0.83 0.56 14.06
N GLN A 446 -0.32 -0.59 13.65
CA GLN A 446 -1.03 -1.60 12.91
C GLN A 446 -0.65 -3.01 13.38
N TYR A 447 -1.59 -3.95 13.37
CA TYR A 447 -1.27 -5.38 13.53
C TYR A 447 -0.85 -5.99 12.18
N ILE A 448 0.36 -5.62 11.75
CA ILE A 448 1.01 -6.12 10.52
C ILE A 448 2.36 -6.74 10.90
N SER A 449 2.65 -7.91 10.35
CA SER A 449 3.89 -8.67 10.60
C SER A 449 5.10 -8.05 9.89
N ALA A 450 6.30 -8.53 10.22
CA ALA A 450 7.53 -8.11 9.55
C ALA A 450 7.50 -8.37 8.03
N GLU A 451 6.84 -9.46 7.62
CA GLU A 451 6.62 -9.89 6.24
C GLU A 451 5.46 -9.15 5.56
N ARG A 452 4.85 -8.17 6.24
CA ARG A 452 3.77 -7.30 5.72
C ARG A 452 2.42 -7.98 5.51
N PHE A 453 2.19 -9.10 6.22
CA PHE A 453 0.86 -9.70 6.30
C PHE A 453 0.07 -9.15 7.48
N ARG A 454 -1.25 -9.17 7.35
CA ARG A 454 -2.18 -8.95 8.45
C ARG A 454 -1.95 -9.97 9.55
N VAL A 455 -1.97 -9.50 10.80
CA VAL A 455 -1.89 -10.32 12.01
C VAL A 455 -3.28 -10.39 12.64
N GLY A 456 -4.15 -11.21 12.05
CA GLY A 456 -5.53 -11.44 12.54
C GLY A 456 -5.58 -12.54 13.60
N THR A 457 -6.63 -12.56 14.43
CA THR A 457 -6.73 -13.57 15.50
C THR A 457 -6.94 -14.99 14.96
N GLY A 458 -7.51 -15.12 13.76
CA GLY A 458 -7.60 -16.38 13.01
C GLY A 458 -6.21 -16.98 12.82
N GLY A 459 -5.40 -16.30 12.00
CA GLY A 459 -3.99 -16.57 11.77
C GLY A 459 -3.16 -16.88 13.02
N VAL A 460 -3.36 -16.09 14.08
CA VAL A 460 -2.48 -16.12 15.26
C VAL A 460 -2.84 -17.20 16.27
N PHE A 461 -4.14 -17.38 16.55
CA PHE A 461 -4.58 -18.23 17.66
C PHE A 461 -5.15 -19.56 17.21
N VAL A 462 -5.69 -19.63 15.98
CA VAL A 462 -6.40 -20.82 15.48
C VAL A 462 -5.88 -21.37 14.16
N ASP A 463 -5.01 -20.66 13.43
CA ASP A 463 -4.26 -21.22 12.29
C ASP A 463 -2.81 -21.75 12.58
N PRO A 464 -2.29 -21.91 13.84
CA PRO A 464 -0.94 -22.46 14.03
C PRO A 464 -0.90 -23.99 13.81
N ASN A 465 -0.05 -24.45 12.88
CA ASN A 465 0.18 -25.87 12.64
C ASN A 465 1.52 -26.33 13.27
N PRO A 466 1.55 -27.40 14.08
CA PRO A 466 0.43 -28.29 14.45
C PRO A 466 -0.49 -27.76 15.54
N TYR A 467 -1.79 -28.10 15.43
CA TYR A 467 -2.80 -27.82 16.45
C TYR A 467 -2.69 -28.76 17.63
N PRO A 468 -3.06 -28.31 18.85
CA PRO A 468 -3.28 -29.21 19.96
C PRO A 468 -4.30 -30.30 19.62
N ASP A 469 -4.09 -31.53 20.08
CA ASP A 469 -5.00 -32.64 19.81
C ASP A 469 -6.39 -32.43 20.41
N ASN A 470 -6.50 -31.59 21.44
CA ASN A 470 -7.73 -31.25 22.16
C ASN A 470 -8.48 -30.02 21.61
N LEU A 471 -8.05 -29.42 20.49
CA LEU A 471 -8.77 -28.33 19.81
C LEU A 471 -9.35 -28.80 18.48
N HIS A 472 -10.68 -28.84 18.38
CA HIS A 472 -11.43 -29.19 17.17
C HIS A 472 -12.08 -27.96 16.57
N ILE A 473 -11.77 -27.68 15.30
CA ILE A 473 -12.31 -26.52 14.57
C ILE A 473 -13.18 -27.03 13.43
N VAL A 474 -14.44 -26.60 13.43
CA VAL A 474 -15.41 -26.94 12.38
C VAL A 474 -15.87 -25.65 11.72
N CYS A 475 -15.44 -25.46 10.49
CA CYS A 475 -15.86 -24.36 9.63
C CYS A 475 -17.14 -24.73 8.86
N LYS A 476 -17.78 -23.73 8.26
CA LYS A 476 -19.07 -23.84 7.55
C LYS A 476 -20.19 -24.40 8.46
N ALA A 477 -20.06 -24.19 9.77
CA ALA A 477 -20.99 -24.64 10.80
C ALA A 477 -21.71 -23.44 11.41
N LEU A 478 -22.89 -23.11 10.85
CA LEU A 478 -23.75 -22.07 11.41
C LEU A 478 -24.54 -22.62 12.61
N VAL A 479 -24.21 -22.14 13.80
CA VAL A 479 -25.01 -22.42 15.01
C VAL A 479 -26.31 -21.64 14.95
N THR A 480 -27.44 -22.34 15.14
CA THR A 480 -28.78 -21.75 15.04
C THR A 480 -29.47 -21.57 16.39
N LYS A 481 -29.11 -22.38 17.39
CA LYS A 481 -29.68 -22.33 18.73
C LYS A 481 -28.78 -22.99 19.76
N ILE A 482 -28.91 -22.58 21.01
CA ILE A 482 -28.37 -23.27 22.18
C ILE A 482 -29.47 -24.17 22.74
N LEU A 483 -29.13 -25.42 23.06
CA LEU A 483 -30.04 -26.39 23.66
C LEU A 483 -29.80 -26.42 25.17
N PHE A 484 -30.88 -26.27 25.95
CA PHE A 484 -30.85 -26.38 27.41
C PHE A 484 -31.53 -27.69 27.83
N ASN A 485 -30.98 -28.33 28.86
CA ASN A 485 -31.62 -29.48 29.51
C ASN A 485 -32.06 -29.07 30.92
N GLY A 486 -33.34 -28.72 31.06
CA GLY A 486 -33.89 -28.07 32.25
C GLY A 486 -33.56 -26.57 32.28
N LEU A 487 -34.54 -25.77 32.71
CA LEU A 487 -34.36 -24.36 33.10
C LEU A 487 -34.64 -24.24 34.60
#